data_AF-A0A383AH03-F1
#
_entry.id   AF-A0A383AH03-F1
#
_cell.length_a   1.000
_cell.length_b   1.000
_cell.length_c   1.000
_cell.angle_alpha   90.00
_cell.angle_beta   90.00
_cell.angle_gamma   90.00
#
_symmetry.space_group_name_H-M   'P 1'
#
loop_
_entity.id
_entity.type
_entity.pdbx_description
1 polymer ?
#
loop_
_entity_poly.entity_id
_entity_poly.type
_entity_poly.pdbx_seq_one_letter_code
_entity_poly.pdbx_strand_id
1 'polypeptide(L)' 'MVIKKSSLYETKPWGGLIQPDYINQIIEVRSNLPPMTFLKFTKKIERKMGRFKKGD' A
#
# COMPACT_ATOMS: atom_id res chain seq x y z
N MET A 1 9.17 2.31 -12.95
CA MET A 1 8.73 1.07 -13.64
C MET A 1 8.66 -0.06 -12.63
N VAL A 2 7.62 -0.91 -12.68
CA VAL A 2 7.53 -2.12 -11.85
C VAL A 2 8.52 -3.16 -12.40
N ILE A 3 9.35 -3.72 -11.52
CA ILE A 3 10.38 -4.70 -11.86
C ILE A 3 9.89 -6.11 -11.52
N LYS A 4 9.33 -6.30 -10.33
CA LYS A 4 8.86 -7.59 -9.84
C LYS A 4 7.65 -7.44 -8.93
N LYS A 5 6.85 -8.50 -8.83
CA LYS A 5 5.71 -8.62 -7.92
C LYS A 5 5.79 -9.97 -7.23
N SER A 6 5.52 -10.01 -5.92
CA SER A 6 5.31 -11.26 -5.20
C SER A 6 3.94 -11.85 -5.52
N SER A 7 3.67 -13.07 -5.05
CA SER A 7 2.31 -13.58 -4.91
C SER A 7 1.50 -12.72 -3.94
N LEU A 8 0.17 -12.85 -4.02
CA LEU A 8 -0.77 -12.31 -3.04
C LEU A 8 -0.83 -13.26 -1.84
N TYR A 9 -0.86 -12.70 -0.63
CA TYR A 9 -0.97 -13.45 0.61
C TYR A 9 -2.14 -12.94 1.42
N GLU A 10 -3.00 -13.84 1.90
CA GLU A 10 -4.07 -13.52 2.83
C GLU A 10 -3.59 -13.74 4.26
N THR A 11 -3.72 -12.72 5.12
CA THR A 11 -3.22 -12.79 6.50
C THR A 11 -4.17 -12.10 7.47
N LYS A 12 -4.23 -12.62 8.70
CA LYS A 12 -5.01 -12.03 9.78
C LYS A 12 -4.58 -10.59 10.09
N PRO A 13 -5.51 -9.69 10.46
CA PRO A 13 -5.17 -8.36 10.93
C PRO A 13 -4.34 -8.41 12.21
N TRP A 14 -3.32 -7.56 12.29
CA TRP A 14 -2.57 -7.37 13.52
C TRP A 14 -3.36 -6.51 14.52
N GLY A 15 -3.24 -6.82 15.82
CA GLY A 15 -3.85 -6.01 16.89
C GLY A 15 -5.25 -6.44 17.33
N GLY A 16 -5.71 -7.64 16.99
CA GLY A 16 -6.98 -8.19 17.50
C GLY A 16 -8.24 -7.48 16.99
N LEU A 17 -8.12 -6.71 15.91
CA LEU A 17 -9.25 -6.05 15.25
C LEU A 17 -10.18 -7.09 14.64
N ILE A 18 -11.47 -7.01 14.96
CA ILE A 18 -12.52 -7.79 14.29
C ILE A 18 -12.81 -7.11 12.95
N GLN A 19 -12.11 -7.55 11.92
CA GLN A 19 -12.26 -7.11 10.54
C GLN A 19 -11.83 -8.24 9.58
N PRO A 20 -12.12 -8.15 8.27
CA PRO A 20 -11.64 -9.11 7.29
C PRO A 20 -10.11 -9.23 7.27
N ASP A 21 -9.63 -10.37 6.78
CA ASP A 21 -8.21 -10.62 6.53
C ASP A 21 -7.68 -9.64 5.47
N TYR A 22 -6.39 -9.32 5.57
CA TYR A 22 -5.71 -8.48 4.60
C TYR A 22 -5.19 -9.31 3.45
N ILE A 23 -5.30 -8.78 2.24
CA ILE A 23 -4.48 -9.21 1.10
C ILE A 23 -3.20 -8.37 1.07
N ASN A 24 -2.05 -9.02 1.25
CA ASN A 24 -0.72 -8.42 1.25
C ASN A 24 0.07 -8.80 -0.01
N GLN A 25 0.84 -7.84 -0.54
CA GLN A 25 1.75 -8.04 -1.67
C GLN A 25 2.96 -7.12 -1.57
N ILE A 26 4.10 -7.56 -2.11
CA ILE A 26 5.30 -6.76 -2.29
C ILE A 26 5.49 -6.47 -3.79
N ILE A 27 5.77 -5.21 -4.12
CA ILE A 27 6.09 -4.77 -5.48
C ILE A 27 7.45 -4.08 -5.47
N GLU A 28 8.37 -4.58 -6.28
CA GLU A 28 9.65 -3.93 -6.53
C GLU A 28 9.51 -2.91 -7.66
N VAL A 29 9.91 -1.66 -7.40
CA VAL A 29 9.77 -0.56 -8.35
C VAL A 29 11.10 0.17 -8.49
N ARG A 30 11.56 0.35 -9.72
CA ARG A 30 12.63 1.28 -10.04
C ARG A 30 12.03 2.68 -10.24
N SER A 31 12.51 3.65 -9.48
CA SER A 31 12.02 5.03 -9.49
C SER A 31 13.18 6.00 -9.40
N ASN A 32 13.11 7.09 -10.16
CA ASN A 32 14.05 8.21 -10.07
C ASN A 32 13.53 9.33 -9.14
N LEU A 33 12.35 9.13 -8.51
CA LEU A 33 11.79 10.11 -7.58
C LEU A 33 12.55 10.07 -6.25
N PRO A 34 12.90 11.25 -5.68
CA PRO A 34 13.42 11.32 -4.31
C PRO A 34 12.43 10.72 -3.30
N PRO A 35 12.89 10.23 -2.13
CA PRO A 35 12.05 9.50 -1.18
C PRO A 35 10.77 10.24 -0.76
N MET A 36 10.87 11.55 -0.48
CA MET A 36 9.72 12.34 -0.06
C MET A 36 8.68 12.52 -1.19
N THR A 37 9.15 12.67 -2.43
CA THR A 37 8.28 12.76 -3.61
C THR A 37 7.61 11.41 -3.89
N PHE A 38 8.35 10.32 -3.73
CA PHE A 38 7.81 8.96 -3.86
C PHE A 38 6.71 8.68 -2.81
N LEU A 39 6.92 9.09 -1.55
CA LEU A 39 5.90 8.98 -0.50
C LEU A 39 4.62 9.78 -0.84
N LYS A 40 4.76 11.01 -1.36
CA LYS A 40 3.61 11.80 -1.80
C LYS A 40 2.86 11.11 -2.95
N PHE A 41 3.60 10.49 -3.87
CA PHE A 41 3.05 9.73 -4.97
C PHE A 41 2.25 8.51 -4.49
N THR A 42 2.78 7.69 -3.57
CA THR A 42 2.05 6.53 -3.02
C THR A 42 0.79 6.95 -2.27
N LYS A 43 0.87 8.00 -1.42
CA LYS A 43 -0.32 8.55 -0.72
C LYS A 43 -1.39 9.06 -1.68
N LYS A 44 -1.01 9.60 -2.84
CA LYS A 44 -1.96 10.02 -3.88
C LYS A 44 -2.71 8.81 -4.47
N ILE A 45 -2.03 7.69 -4.66
CA ILE A 45 -2.65 6.44 -5.12
C ILE A 45 -3.63 5.93 -4.07
N GLU A 46 -3.22 5.86 -2.81
CA GLU A 46 -4.09 5.45 -1.69
C GLU A 46 -5.40 6.25 -1.65
N ARG A 47 -5.31 7.59 -1.75
CA ARG A 47 -6.50 8.46 -1.80
C ARG A 47 -7.40 8.19 -3.00
N LYS A 48 -6.82 7.99 -4.19
CA LYS A 48 -7.59 7.64 -5.40
C LYS A 48 -8.30 6.30 -5.26
N MET A 49 -7.75 5.39 -4.46
CA MET A 49 -8.34 4.08 -4.14
C MET A 49 -9.34 4.15 -2.97
N GLY A 50 -9.66 5.34 -2.46
CA GLY A 50 -10.65 5.52 -1.40
C GLY A 50 -10.11 5.36 0.02
N ARG A 51 -8.77 5.33 0.21
CA ARG A 51 -8.19 5.40 1.54
C ARG A 51 -8.15 6.86 2.01
N PHE A 52 -9.04 7.17 2.94
CA PHE A 52 -9.15 8.48 3.58
C PHE A 52 -8.55 8.45 4.99
N LYS A 53 -8.10 9.61 5.48
CA LYS A 53 -7.70 9.70 6.89
C LYS A 53 -8.95 9.65 7.77
N LYS A 54 -8.77 9.21 9.02
CA LYS A 54 -9.83 9.36 10.03
C LYS A 54 -10.11 10.86 10.20
N GLY A 55 -11.28 11.31 9.74
CA GLY A 55 -11.72 12.71 9.80
C GLY A 55 -11.71 13.47 8.47
N ASP A 56 -11.36 12.84 7.35
CA ASP A 56 -11.69 13.33 6.00
C ASP A 56 -13.17 13.03 5.65
#